data_AF-G5LUE8-F1
#
_entry.id   AF-G5LUE8-F1
#
_cell.length_a   1.000
_cell.length_b   1.000
_cell.length_c   1.000
_cell.angle_alpha   90.00
_cell.angle_beta   90.00
_cell.angle_gamma   90.00
#
_symmetry.space_group_name_H-M   'P 1'
#
loop_
_entity.id
_entity.type
_entity.pdbx_description
1 polymer ?
#
loop_
_entity_poly.entity_id
_entity_poly.type
_entity_poly.pdbx_seq_one_letter_code
_entity_poly.pdbx_strand_id
1 'polypeptide(L)' 'MQPTCAIKKDVLAYRFGGETAEQWLAIFREYRWDLEEEAEALILAQQEDDHGWIWLS' A
#
# COMPACT_ATOMS: atom_id res chain seq x y z
N MET A 1 16.50 8.89 -0.93
CA MET A 1 16.36 7.52 -0.42
C MET A 1 15.07 6.96 -1.04
N GLN A 2 14.97 5.65 -1.31
CA GLN A 2 13.74 5.04 -1.82
C GLN A 2 13.16 4.14 -0.71
N PRO A 3 12.05 4.53 -0.05
CA PRO A 3 11.43 3.72 1.00
C PRO A 3 10.73 2.50 0.40
N THR A 4 10.60 1.44 1.20
CA THR A 4 9.79 0.27 0.83
C THR A 4 8.37 0.51 1.33
N CYS A 5 7.40 0.55 0.42
CA CYS A 5 5.98 0.70 0.75
C CYS A 5 5.27 -0.64 0.55
N ALA A 6 4.42 -1.01 1.50
CA ALA A 6 3.72 -2.29 1.49
C ALA A 6 2.26 -2.14 1.95
N ILE A 7 1.38 -2.95 1.38
CA ILE A 7 -0.02 -3.08 1.81
C ILE A 7 -0.31 -4.54 2.09
N LYS A 8 -1.00 -4.83 3.19
CA LYS A 8 -1.38 -6.20 3.53
C LYS A 8 -2.51 -6.65 2.62
N LYS A 9 -2.51 -7.94 2.24
CA LYS A 9 -3.60 -8.53 1.44
C LYS A 9 -4.97 -8.32 2.08
N ASP A 10 -5.08 -8.39 3.41
CA ASP A 10 -6.36 -8.30 4.11
C ASP A 10 -6.88 -6.86 4.08
N VAL A 11 -5.98 -5.86 4.12
CA VAL A 11 -6.30 -4.44 3.92
C VAL A 11 -6.76 -4.20 2.48
N LEU A 12 -6.03 -4.74 1.50
CA LEU A 12 -6.38 -4.60 0.09
C LEU A 12 -7.75 -5.22 -0.21
N ALA A 13 -8.00 -6.43 0.31
CA ALA A 13 -9.28 -7.13 0.19
C ALA A 13 -10.42 -6.39 0.90
N TYR A 14 -10.14 -5.79 2.06
CA TYR A 14 -11.12 -4.98 2.78
C TYR A 14 -11.47 -3.68 2.04
N ARG A 15 -10.48 -2.99 1.46
CA ARG A 15 -10.66 -1.70 0.77
C ARG A 15 -11.30 -1.84 -0.61
N PHE A 16 -10.91 -2.87 -1.37
CA PHE A 16 -11.21 -2.96 -2.80
C PHE A 16 -11.81 -4.32 -3.22
N GLY A 17 -11.89 -5.29 -2.31
CA GLY A 17 -12.34 -6.64 -2.61
C GLY A 17 -11.27 -7.52 -3.27
N GLY A 18 -11.73 -8.58 -3.92
CA GLY A 18 -10.88 -9.59 -4.55
C GLY A 18 -10.63 -10.79 -3.65
N GLU A 19 -10.55 -11.96 -4.27
CA GLU A 19 -10.44 -13.26 -3.58
C GLU A 19 -9.17 -14.02 -3.98
N THR A 20 -8.52 -13.61 -5.07
CA THR A 20 -7.29 -14.25 -5.58
C THR A 20 -6.13 -13.28 -5.66
N ALA A 21 -4.91 -13.82 -5.66
CA ALA A 21 -3.69 -13.02 -5.74
C ALA A 21 -3.60 -12.19 -7.03
N GLU A 22 -4.10 -12.71 -8.15
CA GLU A 22 -4.13 -12.02 -9.44
C GLU A 22 -5.09 -10.83 -9.40
N GLN A 23 -6.26 -10.99 -8.77
CA GLN A 23 -7.23 -9.91 -8.58
C GLN A 23 -6.66 -8.81 -7.68
N TRP A 24 -6.02 -9.18 -6.57
CA TRP A 24 -5.34 -8.22 -5.70
C TRP A 24 -4.24 -7.46 -6.43
N LEU A 25 -3.44 -8.13 -7.25
CA LEU A 25 -2.42 -7.45 -8.05
C LEU A 25 -3.04 -6.51 -9.10
N ALA A 26 -4.16 -6.90 -9.72
CA ALA A 26 -4.88 -6.04 -10.66
C ALA A 26 -5.44 -4.80 -9.96
N ILE A 27 -6.10 -4.98 -8.81
CA ILE A 27 -6.62 -3.91 -7.95
C ILE A 27 -5.49 -2.97 -7.52
N PHE A 28 -4.37 -3.50 -7.03
CA PHE A 28 -3.23 -2.69 -6.62
C PHE A 28 -2.72 -1.79 -7.76
N ARG A 29 -2.74 -2.30 -9.00
CA ARG A 29 -2.35 -1.52 -10.19
C ARG A 29 -3.42 -0.50 -10.59
N GLU A 30 -4.68 -0.84 -10.45
CA GLU A 30 -5.82 0.05 -10.74
C GLU A 30 -5.82 1.26 -9.81
N TYR A 31 -5.65 1.04 -8.50
CA TYR A 31 -5.60 2.08 -7.47
C TYR A 31 -4.18 2.59 -7.18
N ARG A 32 -3.23 2.39 -8.10
CA ARG A 32 -1.82 2.71 -7.86
C ARG A 32 -1.63 4.17 -7.46
N TRP A 33 -2.28 5.10 -8.16
CA TRP A 33 -2.12 6.53 -7.90
C TRP A 33 -2.61 6.90 -6.49
N ASP A 34 -3.79 6.43 -6.09
CA ASP A 34 -4.33 6.69 -4.74
C ASP A 34 -3.41 6.10 -3.64
N LEU A 35 -2.88 4.90 -3.87
CA LEU A 35 -1.97 4.23 -2.93
C LEU A 35 -0.61 4.94 -2.85
N GLU A 36 -0.10 5.45 -3.98
CA GLU A 36 1.16 6.22 -4.03
C GLU A 36 1.01 7.60 -3.37
N GLU A 37 -0.13 8.27 -3.52
CA GLU A 37 -0.44 9.52 -2.81
C GLU A 37 -0.53 9.30 -1.29
N GLU A 38 -1.17 8.23 -0.84
CA GLU A 38 -1.22 7.86 0.58
C GLU A 38 0.18 7.55 1.12
N ALA A 39 0.98 6.79 0.36
CA ALA A 39 2.37 6.50 0.73
C ALA A 39 3.21 7.77 0.83
N GLU A 40 3.08 8.73 -0.11
CA GLU A 40 3.78 10.01 -0.05
C GLU A 40 3.46 10.78 1.23
N ALA A 41 2.18 10.85 1.62
CA ALA A 41 1.77 11.51 2.86
C ALA A 41 2.42 10.87 4.10
N LEU A 42 2.50 9.53 4.14
CA LEU A 42 3.15 8.80 5.23
C LEU A 42 4.67 9.01 5.25
N ILE A 43 5.31 9.07 4.08
CA ILE A 43 6.75 9.35 3.95
C ILE A 43 7.06 10.75 4.47
N LEU A 44 6.29 11.76 4.07
CA LEU A 44 6.46 13.13 4.53
C LEU A 44 6.22 13.27 6.04
N ALA A 45 5.32 12.44 6.59
CA ALA A 45 5.07 12.34 8.02
C ALA A 45 6.10 11.50 8.80
N GLN A 46 7.09 10.90 8.11
CA GLN A 46 8.09 9.98 8.70
C GLN A 46 7.45 8.81 9.46
N GLN A 47 6.34 8.26 8.93
CA GLN A 47 5.62 7.13 9.51
C GLN A 47 6.15 5.77 9.02
N GLU A 48 7.47 5.65 8.99
CA GLU A 48 8.15 4.39 8.70
C GLU A 48 8.17 3.52 9.97
N ASP A 49 8.10 2.20 9.81
CA ASP A 49 8.30 1.26 10.92
C ASP A 49 9.78 1.15 11.32
N ASP A 50 10.07 0.32 12.33
CA ASP A 50 11.44 0.11 12.83
C ASP A 50 12.43 -0.44 11.77
N HIS A 51 11.93 -0.93 10.63
CA HIS A 51 12.73 -1.41 9.50
C HIS A 51 12.76 -0.43 8.32
N GLY A 52 12.15 0.76 8.45
CA GLY A 52 12.09 1.75 7.38
C GLY A 52 10.98 1.49 6.34
N TRP A 53 9.95 0.69 6.69
CA TRP A 53 8.84 0.38 5.80
C TRP A 53 7.63 1.27 6.05
N ILE A 54 6.98 1.69 4.98
CA ILE A 54 5.69 2.38 5.01
C ILE A 54 4.60 1.32 4.83
N TRP A 55 3.69 1.19 5.79
CA TRP A 55 2.56 0.27 5.70
C TRP A 55 1.26 1.02 5.45
N LEU A 56 0.61 0.71 4.32
CA LEU A 56 -0.73 1.20 4.00
C LEU A 56 -1.79 0.37 4.77
N SER A 57 -2.78 1.06 5.31
CA SER A 57 -3.83 0.48 6.16
C SER A 57 -5.25 0.65 5.63
#